data_AF-A0A506V7Y2-F1
#
_entry.id   AF-A0A506V7Y2-F1
#
_cell.length_a   1.000
_cell.length_b   1.000
_cell.length_c   1.000
_cell.angle_alpha   90.00
_cell.angle_beta   90.00
_cell.angle_gamma   90.00
#
_symmetry.space_group_name_H-M   'P 1'
#
loop_
_entity.id
_entity.type
_entity.pdbx_description
1 polymer ?
#
loop_
_entity_poly.entity_id
_entity_poly.type
_entity_poly.pdbx_seq_one_letter_code
_entity_poly.pdbx_strand_id
1 'polypeptide(L)'
;MVKLVSNGRGKISYLEKRLSDKNYHLPSSSADKDYHTYQQRVLRSLISAGAAEQAVITFFAETEQLYAETFPSENELEWYHRDPRASLWLVCELYEELKSYRTENSASYLSPTSLQPAHNVRVDAIRRCIDDWPLMLFTPAYYMKEKSIEWAELMDKHNLFKDVYAKQVDVCSWLKKHLQENTIISSNRICGDSPEEIMAWCYTSYFIWRKNNLHSPDTVELFIRKFKSAWSTQKNRIKNKVEKNLKPLNVNISQKAHDILRYIATEETISNDRVIESALDMLYKSKAGK
;
A
#
# COMPACT_ATOMS: atom_id res chain seq x y z
N MET A 1 5.34 -28.98 6.09
CA MET A 1 3.94 -29.11 6.51
C MET A 1 3.33 -27.72 6.49
N VAL A 2 2.55 -27.40 5.45
CA VAL A 2 1.99 -26.06 5.22
C VAL A 2 0.90 -25.82 6.27
N LYS A 3 1.09 -24.84 7.15
CA LYS A 3 0.04 -24.41 8.07
C LYS A 3 -1.01 -23.67 7.25
N LEU A 4 -2.11 -24.36 6.94
CA LEU A 4 -3.33 -23.73 6.44
C LEU A 4 -3.91 -22.83 7.54
N VAL A 5 -4.47 -21.70 7.13
CA VAL A 5 -5.04 -20.65 7.98
C VAL A 5 -5.93 -21.26 9.06
N SER A 6 -5.76 -20.81 10.31
CA SER A 6 -6.71 -21.07 11.40
C SER A 6 -7.99 -20.24 11.22
N ASN A 7 -8.67 -20.39 10.09
CA ASN A 7 -10.02 -19.89 9.93
C ASN A 7 -10.87 -20.98 9.29
N GLY A 8 -11.41 -21.86 10.13
CA GLY A 8 -12.41 -22.85 9.71
C GLY A 8 -13.60 -22.21 8.99
N ARG A 9 -13.81 -20.90 9.17
CA ARG A 9 -14.88 -20.13 8.53
C ARG A 9 -14.80 -20.08 7.00
N GLY A 10 -13.61 -19.94 6.41
CA GLY A 10 -13.46 -19.96 4.95
C GLY A 10 -13.84 -21.32 4.36
N LYS A 11 -13.36 -22.40 4.99
CA LYS A 11 -13.73 -23.78 4.63
C LYS A 11 -15.22 -24.07 4.84
N ILE A 12 -15.81 -23.58 5.92
CA ILE A 12 -17.26 -23.69 6.19
C ILE A 12 -18.05 -23.00 5.08
N SER A 13 -17.72 -21.74 4.77
CA SER A 13 -18.41 -20.95 3.75
C SER A 13 -18.28 -21.58 2.34
N TYR A 14 -17.11 -22.15 2.04
CA TYR A 14 -16.90 -22.88 0.79
C TYR A 14 -17.75 -24.16 0.71
N LEU A 15 -17.82 -24.94 1.79
CA LEU A 15 -18.68 -26.12 1.85
C LEU A 15 -20.16 -25.75 1.74
N GLU A 16 -20.62 -24.69 2.41
CA GLU A 16 -21.99 -24.14 2.27
C GLU A 16 -22.33 -23.80 0.82
N LYS A 17 -21.41 -23.14 0.11
CA LYS A 17 -21.59 -22.79 -1.30
C LYS A 17 -21.71 -24.04 -2.16
N ARG A 18 -20.81 -25.01 -1.98
CA ARG A 18 -20.85 -26.29 -2.72
C ARG A 18 -22.10 -27.13 -2.43
N LEU A 19 -22.61 -27.08 -1.20
CA LEU A 19 -23.88 -27.70 -0.82
C LEU A 19 -25.05 -27.00 -1.50
N SER A 20 -25.04 -25.66 -1.52
CA SER A 20 -26.07 -24.84 -2.17
C SER A 20 -26.11 -25.08 -3.69
N ASP A 21 -24.95 -25.24 -4.35
CA ASP A 21 -24.85 -25.61 -5.77
C ASP A 21 -25.48 -26.99 -6.06
N LYS A 22 -25.56 -27.86 -5.05
CA LYS A 22 -26.24 -29.16 -5.09
C LYS A 22 -27.68 -29.09 -4.54
N ASN A 23 -28.24 -27.90 -4.34
CA ASN A 23 -29.57 -27.63 -3.77
C ASN A 23 -29.75 -28.09 -2.30
N TYR A 24 -28.67 -28.21 -1.54
CA TYR A 24 -28.71 -28.45 -0.09
C TYR A 24 -28.54 -27.14 0.67
N HIS A 25 -29.56 -26.76 1.46
CA HIS A 25 -29.52 -25.57 2.30
C HIS A 25 -29.21 -25.94 3.76
N LEU A 26 -27.92 -25.97 4.09
CA LEU A 26 -27.43 -26.33 5.43
C LEU A 26 -26.51 -25.24 5.98
N PRO A 27 -26.99 -24.02 6.29
CA PRO A 27 -26.13 -22.96 6.79
C PRO A 27 -25.46 -23.33 8.12
N SER A 28 -24.25 -22.83 8.35
CA SER A 28 -23.55 -22.89 9.63
C SER A 28 -24.27 -22.09 10.70
N SER A 29 -24.05 -22.49 11.94
CA SER A 29 -24.68 -21.94 13.14
C SER A 29 -23.63 -21.63 14.19
N SER A 30 -24.03 -20.93 15.26
CA SER A 30 -23.15 -20.67 16.41
C SER A 30 -22.68 -21.94 17.13
N ALA A 31 -23.34 -23.09 16.89
CA ALA A 31 -22.92 -24.40 17.42
C ALA A 31 -21.74 -25.00 16.65
N ASP A 32 -21.49 -24.55 15.41
CA ASP A 32 -20.43 -25.05 14.54
C ASP A 32 -19.11 -24.32 14.83
N LYS A 33 -18.45 -24.71 15.92
CA LYS A 33 -17.24 -24.06 16.43
C LYS A 33 -16.06 -24.13 15.46
N ASP A 34 -16.01 -25.17 14.64
CA ASP A 34 -14.98 -25.40 13.65
C ASP A 34 -15.53 -26.16 12.44
N TYR A 35 -14.70 -26.26 11.40
CA TYR A 35 -15.06 -26.93 10.15
C TYR A 35 -15.41 -28.41 10.35
N HIS A 36 -14.71 -29.12 11.24
CA HIS A 36 -14.99 -30.53 11.50
C HIS A 36 -16.37 -30.72 12.15
N THR A 37 -16.71 -29.88 13.13
CA THR A 37 -18.02 -29.88 13.80
C THR A 37 -19.14 -29.63 12.80
N TYR A 38 -18.95 -28.63 11.92
CA TYR A 38 -19.89 -28.34 10.85
C TYR A 38 -20.04 -29.52 9.87
N GLN A 39 -18.93 -30.07 9.39
CA GLN A 39 -18.91 -31.20 8.46
C GLN A 39 -19.63 -32.43 9.03
N GLN A 40 -19.43 -32.74 10.31
CA GLN A 40 -20.14 -33.84 11.00
C GLN A 40 -21.65 -33.60 11.09
N ARG A 41 -22.08 -32.35 11.32
CA ARG A 41 -23.51 -32.00 11.32
C ARG A 41 -24.12 -32.15 9.93
N VAL A 42 -23.41 -31.70 8.89
CA VAL A 42 -23.81 -31.86 7.49
C VAL A 42 -23.92 -33.35 7.13
N LEU A 43 -22.92 -34.17 7.51
CA LEU A 43 -22.93 -35.62 7.28
C LEU A 43 -24.21 -36.27 7.83
N ARG A 44 -24.50 -36.03 9.12
CA ARG A 44 -25.70 -36.59 9.78
C ARG A 44 -26.98 -36.13 9.10
N SER A 45 -27.04 -34.87 8.70
CA SER A 45 -28.23 -34.30 8.04
C SER A 45 -28.46 -34.93 6.67
N LEU A 46 -27.41 -35.12 5.87
CA LEU A 46 -27.50 -35.75 4.55
C LEU A 46 -27.84 -37.24 4.63
N ILE A 47 -27.24 -37.98 5.56
CA ILE A 47 -27.58 -39.40 5.80
C ILE A 47 -29.03 -39.54 6.24
N SER A 48 -29.51 -38.67 7.14
CA SER A 48 -30.90 -38.67 7.60
C SER A 48 -31.89 -38.36 6.47
N ALA A 49 -31.46 -37.59 5.46
CA ALA A 49 -32.22 -37.32 4.24
C ALA A 49 -32.12 -38.44 3.18
N GLY A 50 -31.42 -39.55 3.48
CA GLY A 50 -31.31 -40.72 2.61
C GLY A 50 -30.09 -40.74 1.69
N ALA A 51 -29.13 -39.82 1.86
CA ALA A 51 -27.88 -39.86 1.10
C ALA A 51 -26.99 -41.02 1.55
N ALA A 52 -26.38 -41.73 0.59
CA ALA A 52 -25.40 -42.78 0.90
C ALA A 52 -24.16 -42.17 1.56
N GLU A 53 -23.77 -42.68 2.72
CA GLU A 53 -22.63 -42.19 3.51
C GLU A 53 -21.35 -42.08 2.66
N GLN A 54 -21.04 -43.11 1.88
CA GLN A 54 -19.85 -43.12 1.01
C GLN A 54 -19.87 -41.96 -0.01
N ALA A 55 -21.03 -41.62 -0.57
CA ALA A 55 -21.15 -40.52 -1.52
C ALA A 55 -20.94 -39.16 -0.85
N VAL A 56 -21.40 -39.00 0.39
CA VAL A 56 -21.17 -37.78 1.18
C VAL A 56 -19.70 -37.64 1.55
N ILE A 57 -19.04 -38.73 1.97
CA ILE A 57 -17.61 -38.76 2.27
C ILE A 57 -16.78 -38.39 1.03
N THR A 58 -17.08 -38.98 -0.14
CA THR A 58 -16.42 -38.64 -1.39
C THR A 58 -16.62 -37.16 -1.75
N PHE A 59 -17.84 -36.63 -1.60
CA PHE A 59 -18.12 -35.22 -1.84
C PHE A 59 -17.32 -34.29 -0.92
N PHE A 60 -17.14 -34.64 0.36
CA PHE A 60 -16.30 -33.87 1.28
C PHE A 60 -14.83 -33.91 0.87
N ALA A 61 -14.30 -35.07 0.51
CA ALA A 61 -12.92 -35.20 0.04
C ALA A 61 -12.66 -34.36 -1.22
N GLU A 62 -13.56 -34.42 -2.20
CA GLU A 62 -13.50 -33.58 -3.42
C GLU A 62 -13.57 -32.08 -3.09
N THR A 63 -14.44 -31.70 -2.16
CA THR A 63 -14.60 -30.30 -1.74
C THR A 63 -13.36 -29.78 -1.05
N GLU A 64 -12.73 -30.59 -0.20
CA GLU A 64 -11.47 -30.22 0.47
C GLU A 64 -10.31 -30.12 -0.50
N GLN A 65 -10.21 -31.04 -1.46
CA GLN A 65 -9.20 -30.99 -2.52
C GLN A 65 -9.36 -29.71 -3.35
N LEU A 66 -10.58 -29.43 -3.83
CA LEU A 66 -10.86 -28.22 -4.60
C LEU A 66 -10.60 -26.95 -3.80
N TYR A 67 -10.94 -26.92 -2.51
CA TYR A 67 -10.60 -25.79 -1.65
C TYR A 67 -9.08 -25.57 -1.59
N ALA A 68 -8.31 -26.64 -1.39
CA ALA A 68 -6.85 -26.56 -1.32
C ALA A 68 -6.21 -26.11 -2.65
N GLU A 69 -6.82 -26.44 -3.79
CA GLU A 69 -6.35 -26.03 -5.13
C GLU A 69 -6.75 -24.60 -5.49
N THR A 70 -7.86 -24.10 -4.93
CA THR A 70 -8.44 -22.80 -5.32
C THR A 70 -8.08 -21.65 -4.38
N PHE A 71 -7.81 -21.93 -3.10
CA PHE A 71 -7.50 -20.91 -2.09
C PHE A 71 -6.00 -20.81 -1.79
N PRO A 72 -5.47 -19.59 -1.61
CA PRO A 72 -4.06 -19.39 -1.28
C PRO A 72 -3.74 -19.90 0.13
N SER A 73 -2.52 -20.38 0.33
CA SER A 73 -1.97 -20.72 1.64
C SER A 73 -1.52 -19.48 2.42
N GLU A 74 -1.37 -19.58 3.75
CA GLU A 74 -0.87 -18.46 4.58
C GLU A 74 0.47 -17.91 4.10
N ASN A 75 1.38 -18.81 3.70
CA ASN A 75 2.69 -18.41 3.20
C ASN A 75 2.59 -17.56 1.92
N GLU A 76 1.59 -17.81 1.08
CA GLU A 76 1.32 -17.04 -0.14
C GLU A 76 0.66 -15.68 0.16
N LEU A 77 0.21 -15.45 1.39
CA LEU A 77 -0.40 -14.20 1.84
C LEU A 77 0.52 -13.32 2.71
N GLU A 78 1.66 -13.86 3.18
CA GLU A 78 2.57 -13.13 4.08
C GLU A 78 3.10 -11.80 3.50
N TRP A 79 3.18 -11.67 2.17
CA TRP A 79 3.74 -10.50 1.49
C TRP A 79 2.96 -9.20 1.78
N TYR A 80 1.65 -9.28 2.04
CA TYR A 80 0.86 -8.11 2.43
C TYR A 80 0.49 -8.09 3.92
N HIS A 81 0.53 -9.23 4.62
CA HIS A 81 0.19 -9.31 6.05
C HIS A 81 1.08 -8.44 6.95
N ARG A 82 2.33 -8.20 6.56
CA ARG A 82 3.31 -7.44 7.35
C ARG A 82 3.77 -6.14 6.69
N ASP A 83 3.18 -5.80 5.54
CA ASP A 83 3.55 -4.59 4.80
C ASP A 83 2.30 -3.70 4.62
N PRO A 84 2.20 -2.61 5.42
CA PRO A 84 1.11 -1.64 5.31
C PRO A 84 0.95 -1.07 3.90
N ARG A 85 2.05 -0.91 3.15
CA ARG A 85 2.06 -0.39 1.78
C ARG A 85 1.43 -1.39 0.83
N ALA A 86 1.83 -2.66 0.93
CA ALA A 86 1.30 -3.75 0.13
C ALA A 86 -0.20 -3.94 0.38
N SER A 87 -0.62 -3.95 1.66
CA SER A 87 -2.03 -4.13 2.00
C SER A 87 -2.93 -3.03 1.46
N LEU A 88 -2.50 -1.75 1.50
CA LEU A 88 -3.29 -0.65 0.97
C LEU A 88 -3.38 -0.70 -0.56
N TRP A 89 -2.26 -1.00 -1.22
CA TRP A 89 -2.23 -1.18 -2.67
C TRP A 89 -3.13 -2.34 -3.12
N LEU A 90 -3.03 -3.49 -2.46
CA LEU A 90 -3.82 -4.68 -2.78
C LEU A 90 -5.32 -4.44 -2.59
N VAL A 91 -5.74 -3.75 -1.52
CA VAL A 91 -7.17 -3.41 -1.36
C VAL A 91 -7.67 -2.54 -2.52
N CYS A 92 -6.88 -1.57 -2.97
CA CYS A 92 -7.26 -0.74 -4.10
C CYS A 92 -7.41 -1.58 -5.38
N GLU A 93 -6.46 -2.47 -5.66
CA GLU A 93 -6.52 -3.37 -6.82
C GLU A 93 -7.72 -4.32 -6.75
N LEU A 94 -8.00 -4.90 -5.59
CA LEU A 94 -9.18 -5.76 -5.37
C LEU A 94 -10.48 -4.99 -5.55
N TYR A 95 -10.59 -3.78 -5.02
CA TYR A 95 -11.78 -2.95 -5.18
C TYR A 95 -12.02 -2.60 -6.65
N GLU A 96 -10.97 -2.20 -7.36
CA GLU A 96 -11.03 -1.86 -8.78
C GLU A 96 -11.35 -3.07 -9.67
N GLU A 97 -10.82 -4.25 -9.34
CA GLU A 97 -11.13 -5.49 -10.05
C GLU A 97 -12.58 -5.91 -9.79
N LEU A 98 -13.03 -5.91 -8.54
CA LEU A 98 -14.31 -6.50 -8.15
C LEU A 98 -15.52 -5.61 -8.39
N LYS A 99 -15.35 -4.28 -8.49
CA LYS A 99 -16.46 -3.34 -8.70
C LYS A 99 -17.21 -3.54 -10.01
N SER A 100 -16.57 -4.14 -11.03
CA SER A 100 -17.18 -4.38 -12.35
C SER A 100 -18.00 -5.66 -12.43
N TYR A 101 -17.82 -6.61 -11.50
CA TYR A 101 -18.38 -7.97 -11.61
C TYR A 101 -19.51 -8.29 -10.64
N ARG A 102 -19.87 -7.39 -9.73
CA ARG A 102 -20.88 -7.70 -8.70
C ARG A 102 -22.11 -6.81 -8.84
N THR A 103 -23.26 -7.43 -9.07
CA THR A 103 -24.59 -6.84 -8.87
C THR A 103 -24.77 -6.55 -7.38
N GLU A 104 -24.74 -5.27 -7.04
CA GLU A 104 -25.04 -4.67 -5.73
C GLU A 104 -24.14 -5.06 -4.52
N ASN A 105 -23.42 -4.06 -4.03
CA ASN A 105 -22.91 -3.91 -2.66
C ASN A 105 -21.84 -4.85 -2.08
N SER A 106 -21.49 -6.00 -2.65
CA SER A 106 -20.69 -6.95 -1.87
C SER A 106 -19.16 -6.70 -1.84
N ALA A 107 -18.64 -5.64 -2.44
CA ALA A 107 -17.24 -5.18 -2.25
C ALA A 107 -17.18 -3.76 -1.66
N SER A 108 -18.33 -3.21 -1.25
CA SER A 108 -18.42 -1.86 -0.67
C SER A 108 -17.55 -1.69 0.56
N TYR A 109 -17.32 -2.77 1.32
CA TYR A 109 -16.42 -2.75 2.49
C TYR A 109 -14.93 -2.57 2.13
N LEU A 110 -14.53 -2.75 0.87
CA LEU A 110 -13.20 -2.41 0.35
C LEU A 110 -13.14 -0.97 -0.18
N SER A 111 -14.30 -0.31 -0.31
CA SER A 111 -14.35 1.01 -0.90
C SER A 111 -13.62 2.05 -0.04
N PRO A 112 -13.08 3.11 -0.68
CA PRO A 112 -12.43 4.20 0.03
C PRO A 112 -13.31 4.91 1.06
N THR A 113 -14.63 4.83 0.94
CA THR A 113 -15.57 5.49 1.85
C THR A 113 -15.90 4.64 3.08
N SER A 114 -15.79 3.31 2.97
CA SER A 114 -16.22 2.38 4.02
C SER A 114 -15.07 1.78 4.81
N LEU A 115 -13.89 1.67 4.19
CA LEU A 115 -12.75 1.01 4.81
C LEU A 115 -11.95 1.99 5.69
N GLN A 116 -11.51 1.52 6.84
CA GLN A 116 -10.69 2.30 7.76
C GLN A 116 -9.21 2.31 7.33
N PRO A 117 -8.46 3.38 7.65
CA PRO A 117 -7.07 3.52 7.26
C PRO A 117 -6.09 2.61 7.99
N ALA A 118 -6.52 1.75 8.90
CA ALA A 118 -5.60 0.94 9.69
C ALA A 118 -5.20 -0.35 8.93
N HIS A 119 -3.91 -0.65 8.91
CA HIS A 119 -3.35 -1.84 8.26
C HIS A 119 -4.05 -3.17 8.64
N ASN A 120 -4.29 -3.41 9.93
CA ASN A 120 -4.95 -4.64 10.40
C ASN A 120 -6.37 -4.78 9.85
N VAL A 121 -7.13 -3.67 9.78
CA VAL A 121 -8.48 -3.67 9.21
C VAL A 121 -8.44 -4.01 7.72
N ARG A 122 -7.44 -3.52 6.99
CA ARG A 122 -7.24 -3.88 5.57
C ARG A 122 -6.92 -5.36 5.39
N VAL A 123 -6.06 -5.93 6.24
CA VAL A 123 -5.71 -7.35 6.21
C VAL A 123 -6.97 -8.20 6.40
N ASP A 124 -7.80 -7.88 7.38
CA ASP A 124 -9.06 -8.60 7.62
C ASP A 124 -10.06 -8.44 6.47
N ALA A 125 -10.12 -7.26 5.85
CA ALA A 125 -10.96 -7.02 4.68
C ALA A 125 -10.50 -7.82 3.45
N ILE A 126 -9.18 -7.91 3.21
CA ILE A 126 -8.61 -8.74 2.14
C ILE A 126 -8.94 -10.22 2.38
N ARG A 127 -8.79 -10.70 3.62
CA ARG A 127 -9.14 -12.10 3.98
C ARG A 127 -10.60 -12.40 3.71
N ARG A 128 -11.51 -11.52 4.16
CA ARG A 128 -12.93 -11.65 3.86
C ARG A 128 -13.18 -11.66 2.35
N CYS A 129 -12.45 -10.86 1.58
CA CYS A 129 -12.56 -10.85 0.13
C CYS A 129 -12.15 -12.19 -0.52
N ILE A 130 -11.12 -12.85 0.01
CA ILE A 130 -10.71 -14.19 -0.43
C ILE A 130 -11.79 -15.22 -0.08
N ASP A 131 -12.34 -15.18 1.13
CA ASP A 131 -13.39 -16.12 1.56
C ASP A 131 -14.67 -15.95 0.73
N ASP A 132 -15.08 -14.70 0.50
CA ASP A 132 -16.27 -14.33 -0.26
C ASP A 132 -15.99 -14.21 -1.78
N TRP A 133 -14.96 -14.88 -2.30
CA TRP A 133 -14.50 -14.71 -3.68
C TRP A 133 -15.65 -14.98 -4.68
N PRO A 134 -15.89 -14.07 -5.64
CA PRO A 134 -16.97 -14.26 -6.59
C PRO A 134 -16.65 -15.40 -7.53
N LEU A 135 -17.68 -15.97 -8.16
CA LEU A 135 -17.49 -16.95 -9.23
C LEU A 135 -16.89 -16.23 -10.45
N MET A 136 -15.57 -16.25 -10.54
CA MET A 136 -14.78 -15.64 -11.62
C MET A 136 -14.07 -16.71 -12.44
N LEU A 137 -13.54 -16.30 -13.61
CA LEU A 137 -12.72 -17.15 -14.47
C LEU A 137 -11.41 -17.60 -13.80
N PHE A 138 -11.01 -16.97 -12.70
CA PHE A 138 -9.79 -17.27 -11.97
C PHE A 138 -10.03 -17.42 -10.46
N THR A 139 -9.19 -18.25 -9.86
CA THR A 139 -9.25 -18.57 -8.43
C THR A 139 -8.63 -17.45 -7.59
N PRO A 140 -9.01 -17.30 -6.32
CA PRO A 140 -8.36 -16.34 -5.43
C PRO A 140 -6.86 -16.63 -5.28
N ALA A 141 -6.45 -17.91 -5.29
CA ALA A 141 -5.04 -18.29 -5.25
C ALA A 141 -4.26 -17.74 -6.45
N TYR A 142 -4.80 -17.90 -7.67
CA TYR A 142 -4.21 -17.37 -8.88
C TYR A 142 -4.07 -15.85 -8.82
N TYR A 143 -5.14 -15.15 -8.45
CA TYR A 143 -5.11 -13.68 -8.38
C TYR A 143 -4.09 -13.17 -7.35
N MET A 144 -4.07 -13.77 -6.15
CA MET A 144 -3.12 -13.37 -5.10
C MET A 144 -1.67 -13.62 -5.52
N LYS A 145 -1.41 -14.72 -6.24
CA LYS A 145 -0.09 -15.00 -6.79
C LYS A 145 0.33 -13.94 -7.82
N GLU A 146 -0.53 -13.63 -8.80
CA GLU A 146 -0.25 -12.58 -9.80
C GLU A 146 0.03 -11.23 -9.13
N LYS A 147 -0.78 -10.84 -8.13
CA LYS A 147 -0.58 -9.59 -7.39
C LYS A 147 0.68 -9.58 -6.54
N SER A 148 1.08 -10.74 -5.99
CA SER A 148 2.35 -10.84 -5.27
C SER A 148 3.55 -10.59 -6.19
N ILE A 149 3.50 -11.09 -7.42
CA ILE A 149 4.53 -10.89 -8.45
C ILE A 149 4.54 -9.43 -8.89
N GLU A 150 3.36 -8.86 -9.23
CA GLU A 150 3.23 -7.44 -9.60
C GLU A 150 3.78 -6.52 -8.50
N TRP A 151 3.46 -6.78 -7.23
CA TRP A 151 3.99 -6.04 -6.10
C TRP A 151 5.51 -6.15 -5.99
N ALA A 152 6.07 -7.36 -6.10
CA ALA A 152 7.51 -7.58 -6.05
C ALA A 152 8.23 -6.82 -7.17
N GLU A 153 7.71 -6.85 -8.39
CA GLU A 153 8.29 -6.12 -9.52
C GLU A 153 8.21 -4.60 -9.34
N LEU A 154 7.09 -4.07 -8.83
CA LEU A 154 6.94 -2.65 -8.50
C LEU A 154 7.99 -2.23 -7.46
N MET A 155 8.20 -3.06 -6.44
CA MET A 155 9.16 -2.79 -5.37
C MET A 155 10.63 -2.94 -5.80
N ASP A 156 10.91 -3.78 -6.79
CA ASP A 156 12.26 -3.96 -7.34
C ASP A 156 12.62 -2.84 -8.34
N LYS A 157 11.79 -2.65 -9.36
CA LYS A 157 12.11 -1.79 -10.51
C LYS A 157 11.62 -0.35 -10.36
N HIS A 158 10.63 -0.12 -9.51
CA HIS A 158 9.88 1.16 -9.47
C HIS A 158 9.78 1.78 -8.08
N ASN A 159 10.58 1.33 -7.12
CA ASN A 159 10.58 1.85 -5.76
C ASN A 159 11.24 3.23 -5.64
N LEU A 160 10.50 4.26 -6.04
CA LEU A 160 10.95 5.65 -6.05
C LEU A 160 11.21 6.22 -4.66
N PHE A 161 10.52 5.70 -3.64
CA PHE A 161 10.54 6.27 -2.28
C PHE A 161 11.47 5.54 -1.31
N LYS A 162 12.26 4.57 -1.77
CA LYS A 162 13.19 3.78 -0.95
C LYS A 162 14.06 4.63 -0.01
N ASP A 163 14.55 5.77 -0.52
CA ASP A 163 15.46 6.66 0.20
C ASP A 163 14.76 7.90 0.79
N VAL A 164 13.43 7.85 0.93
CA VAL A 164 12.60 8.94 1.43
C VAL A 164 12.36 8.73 2.92
N TYR A 165 13.36 9.07 3.72
CA TYR A 165 13.34 8.90 5.16
C TYR A 165 14.20 9.95 5.86
N ALA A 166 13.70 10.49 6.97
CA ALA A 166 14.48 11.28 7.91
C ALA A 166 13.93 11.09 9.33
N LYS A 167 14.79 10.76 10.30
CA LYS A 167 14.38 10.46 11.69
C LYS A 167 13.74 11.64 12.42
N GLN A 168 14.18 12.86 12.11
CA GLN A 168 13.90 14.06 12.91
C GLN A 168 12.94 15.02 12.21
N VAL A 169 12.45 14.67 11.02
CA VAL A 169 11.60 15.54 10.20
C VAL A 169 10.46 14.71 9.64
N ASP A 170 9.26 15.28 9.65
CA ASP A 170 8.10 14.69 8.99
C ASP A 170 8.26 14.76 7.46
N VAL A 171 8.91 13.74 6.91
CA VAL A 171 9.10 13.55 5.47
C VAL A 171 7.85 12.97 4.82
N CYS A 172 7.05 12.19 5.56
CA CYS A 172 5.84 11.55 5.04
C CYS A 172 4.81 12.59 4.61
N SER A 173 4.55 13.61 5.44
CA SER A 173 3.64 14.70 5.08
C SER A 173 4.14 15.53 3.91
N TRP A 174 5.45 15.79 3.84
CA TRP A 174 6.05 16.47 2.68
C TRP A 174 5.83 15.66 1.40
N LEU A 175 6.07 14.35 1.45
CA LEU A 175 5.89 13.45 0.29
C LEU A 175 4.44 13.43 -0.16
N LYS A 176 3.49 13.27 0.78
CA LYS A 176 2.05 13.32 0.50
C LYS A 176 1.66 14.61 -0.21
N LYS A 177 2.08 15.76 0.34
CA LYS A 177 1.83 17.07 -0.27
C LYS A 177 2.43 17.18 -1.67
N HIS A 178 3.68 16.75 -1.84
CA HIS A 178 4.34 16.78 -3.14
C HIS A 178 3.58 15.96 -4.19
N LEU A 179 3.11 14.76 -3.84
CA LEU A 179 2.31 13.93 -4.74
C LEU A 179 0.98 14.61 -5.10
N GLN A 180 0.27 15.16 -4.12
CA GLN A 180 -1.00 15.87 -4.34
C GLN A 180 -0.84 17.09 -5.26
N GLU A 181 0.26 17.83 -5.17
CA GLU A 181 0.52 19.02 -6.00
C GLU A 181 0.97 18.68 -7.43
N ASN A 182 1.57 17.50 -7.66
CA ASN A 182 2.26 17.19 -8.92
C ASN A 182 1.59 16.07 -9.73
N THR A 183 0.49 15.49 -9.24
CA THR A 183 -0.24 14.44 -9.96
C THR A 183 -1.73 14.58 -9.74
N ILE A 184 -2.51 14.18 -10.76
CA ILE A 184 -3.97 14.00 -10.63
C ILE A 184 -4.22 12.65 -9.95
N ILE A 185 -3.76 12.52 -8.71
CA ILE A 185 -4.13 11.41 -7.85
C ILE A 185 -5.55 11.70 -7.37
N SER A 186 -6.51 10.85 -7.76
CA SER A 186 -7.84 10.89 -7.16
C SER A 186 -7.69 10.74 -5.64
N SER A 187 -8.26 11.70 -4.89
CA SER A 187 -8.39 11.69 -3.43
C SER A 187 -9.23 10.53 -2.89
N ASN A 188 -9.62 9.60 -3.77
CA ASN A 188 -10.45 8.42 -3.49
C ASN A 188 -9.63 7.29 -2.86
N ARG A 189 -8.67 7.59 -1.99
CA ARG A 189 -7.91 6.56 -1.26
C ARG A 189 -7.81 6.93 0.19
N ILE A 190 -8.11 5.95 1.03
CA ILE A 190 -8.04 6.09 2.48
C ILE A 190 -6.59 6.36 2.88
N CYS A 191 -6.40 7.37 3.72
CA CYS A 191 -5.11 7.76 4.23
C CYS A 191 -5.22 7.92 5.75
N GLY A 192 -4.42 7.17 6.49
CA GLY A 192 -4.27 7.37 7.94
C GLY A 192 -3.28 8.50 8.24
N ASP A 193 -3.24 8.89 9.51
CA ASP A 193 -2.38 9.98 9.98
C ASP A 193 -1.00 9.50 10.45
N SER A 194 -0.80 8.19 10.66
CA SER A 194 0.50 7.67 11.07
C SER A 194 1.52 7.78 9.92
N PRO A 195 2.82 7.94 10.22
CA PRO A 195 3.87 7.94 9.20
C PRO A 195 3.84 6.70 8.31
N GLU A 196 3.53 5.50 8.85
CA GLU A 196 3.40 4.28 8.04
C GLU A 196 2.21 4.35 7.09
N GLU A 197 1.05 4.84 7.54
CA GLU A 197 -0.16 4.92 6.72
C GLU A 197 -0.06 6.01 5.64
N ILE A 198 0.58 7.14 5.95
CA ILE A 198 0.90 8.16 4.96
C ILE A 198 1.85 7.58 3.91
N MET A 199 2.88 6.83 4.32
CA MET A 199 3.80 6.20 3.38
C MET A 199 3.10 5.15 2.52
N ALA A 200 2.24 4.31 3.10
CA ALA A 200 1.41 3.37 2.37
C ALA A 200 0.55 4.07 1.30
N TRP A 201 -0.07 5.19 1.67
CA TRP A 201 -0.86 6.00 0.74
C TRP A 201 -0.01 6.56 -0.40
N CYS A 202 1.21 7.06 -0.10
CA CYS A 202 2.13 7.57 -1.11
C CYS A 202 2.54 6.48 -2.11
N TYR A 203 2.95 5.30 -1.63
CA TYR A 203 3.31 4.15 -2.48
C TYR A 203 2.14 3.73 -3.36
N THR A 204 0.98 3.49 -2.74
CA THR A 204 -0.23 3.06 -3.45
C THR A 204 -0.61 4.06 -4.54
N SER A 205 -0.56 5.35 -4.20
CA SER A 205 -0.98 6.38 -5.13
C SER A 205 -0.02 6.55 -6.31
N TYR A 206 1.29 6.47 -6.05
CA TYR A 206 2.29 6.50 -7.10
C TYR A 206 2.21 5.26 -8.02
N PHE A 207 2.05 4.05 -7.48
CA PHE A 207 1.97 2.85 -8.30
C PHE A 207 0.73 2.81 -9.18
N ILE A 208 -0.44 3.19 -8.66
CA ILE A 208 -1.66 3.27 -9.47
C ILE A 208 -1.55 4.40 -10.51
N TRP A 209 -1.03 5.58 -10.13
CA TRP A 209 -0.78 6.66 -11.08
C TRP A 209 0.14 6.20 -12.21
N ARG A 210 1.23 5.51 -11.86
CA ARG A 210 2.19 4.96 -12.83
C ARG A 210 1.51 3.98 -13.77
N LYS A 211 0.74 3.02 -13.24
CA LYS A 211 -0.04 2.05 -14.02
C LYS A 211 -0.95 2.74 -15.03
N ASN A 212 -1.65 3.78 -14.61
CA ASN A 212 -2.54 4.57 -15.48
C ASN A 212 -1.79 5.37 -16.55
N ASN A 213 -0.50 5.65 -16.36
CA ASN A 213 0.32 6.44 -17.28
C ASN A 213 1.36 5.58 -18.05
N LEU A 214 1.24 4.25 -18.04
CA LEU A 214 2.16 3.37 -18.79
C LEU A 214 2.17 3.64 -20.30
N HIS A 215 1.08 4.16 -20.84
CA HIS A 215 0.97 4.58 -22.25
C HIS A 215 1.72 5.88 -22.56
N SER A 216 2.24 6.59 -21.56
CA SER A 216 3.03 7.82 -21.70
C SER A 216 4.35 7.74 -20.90
N PRO A 217 5.37 7.02 -21.41
CA PRO A 217 6.64 6.83 -20.71
C PRO A 217 7.34 8.15 -20.35
N ASP A 218 7.30 9.14 -21.24
CA ASP A 218 7.90 10.46 -21.02
C ASP A 218 7.29 11.18 -19.81
N THR A 219 5.99 11.02 -19.57
CA THR A 219 5.29 11.60 -18.42
C THR A 219 5.80 10.97 -17.12
N VAL A 220 5.97 9.64 -17.11
CA VAL A 220 6.49 8.89 -15.97
C VAL A 220 7.94 9.27 -15.69
N GLU A 221 8.79 9.35 -16.72
CA GLU A 221 10.19 9.71 -16.58
C GLU A 221 10.36 11.16 -16.10
N LEU A 222 9.59 12.10 -16.67
CA LEU A 222 9.61 13.50 -16.26
C LEU A 222 9.22 13.66 -14.80
N PHE A 223 8.18 12.94 -14.35
CA PHE A 223 7.76 12.92 -12.96
C PHE A 223 8.89 12.41 -12.05
N ILE A 224 9.50 11.26 -12.38
CA ILE A 224 10.61 10.68 -11.62
C ILE A 224 11.78 11.66 -11.52
N ARG A 225 12.15 12.32 -12.62
CA ARG A 225 13.25 13.30 -12.65
C ARG A 225 12.95 14.51 -11.77
N LYS A 226 11.73 15.08 -11.88
CA LYS A 226 11.28 16.21 -11.05
C LYS A 226 11.25 15.83 -9.57
N PHE A 227 10.73 14.64 -9.26
CA PHE A 227 10.71 14.12 -7.90
C PHE A 227 12.12 14.00 -7.31
N LYS A 228 13.06 13.36 -8.02
CA LYS A 228 14.44 13.21 -7.57
C LYS A 228 15.12 14.56 -7.31
N SER A 229 14.87 15.54 -8.19
CA SER A 229 15.36 16.91 -8.01
C SER A 229 14.77 17.56 -6.76
N ALA A 230 13.45 17.53 -6.60
CA ALA A 230 12.75 18.09 -5.44
C ALA A 230 13.19 17.42 -4.13
N TRP A 231 13.37 16.10 -4.12
CA TRP A 231 13.83 15.35 -2.97
C TRP A 231 15.28 15.70 -2.61
N SER A 232 16.17 15.85 -3.59
CA SER A 232 17.55 16.33 -3.37
C SER A 232 17.56 17.71 -2.70
N THR A 233 16.74 18.64 -3.19
CA THR A 233 16.58 19.96 -2.55
C THR A 233 16.04 19.84 -1.13
N GLN A 234 15.06 18.98 -0.90
CA GLN A 234 14.49 18.77 0.44
C GLN A 234 15.49 18.15 1.42
N LYS A 235 16.30 17.17 0.98
CA LYS A 235 17.41 16.62 1.77
C LYS A 235 18.40 17.70 2.17
N ASN A 236 18.79 18.57 1.24
CA ASN A 236 19.70 19.68 1.53
C ASN A 236 19.11 20.67 2.54
N ARG A 237 17.81 20.97 2.43
CA ARG A 237 17.10 21.82 3.42
C ARG A 237 17.09 21.17 4.81
N ILE A 238 16.79 19.88 4.89
CA ILE A 238 16.80 19.12 6.15
C ILE A 238 18.21 19.14 6.74
N LYS A 239 19.24 18.82 5.95
CA LYS A 239 20.64 18.85 6.37
C LYS A 239 21.06 20.21 6.93
N ASN A 240 20.77 21.28 6.20
CA ASN A 240 21.14 22.64 6.62
C ASN A 240 20.42 23.06 7.91
N LYS A 241 19.13 22.72 8.05
CA LYS A 241 18.34 23.08 9.23
C LYS A 241 18.72 22.24 10.47
N VAL A 242 18.90 20.93 10.30
CA VAL A 242 19.02 19.97 11.39
C VAL A 242 20.46 19.72 11.79
N GLU A 243 21.36 19.49 10.83
CA GLU A 243 22.76 19.18 11.14
C GLU A 243 23.60 20.45 11.33
N LYS A 244 23.38 21.44 10.47
CA LYS A 244 24.22 22.65 10.45
C LYS A 244 23.62 23.84 11.22
N ASN A 245 22.39 23.71 11.74
CA ASN A 245 21.66 24.79 12.41
C ASN A 245 21.61 26.11 11.62
N LEU A 246 21.64 26.03 10.28
CA LEU A 246 21.60 27.19 9.40
C LEU A 246 20.16 27.69 9.27
N LYS A 247 19.99 29.02 9.33
CA LYS A 247 18.72 29.68 9.05
C LYS A 247 18.77 30.27 7.63
N PRO A 248 17.78 29.97 6.77
CA PRO A 248 17.74 30.59 5.45
C PRO A 248 17.47 32.09 5.59
N LEU A 249 18.24 32.90 4.87
CA LEU A 249 18.05 34.34 4.76
C LEU A 249 17.70 34.67 3.31
N ASN A 250 16.41 34.93 3.04
CA ASN A 250 15.96 35.37 1.73
C ASN A 250 15.93 36.90 1.71
N VAL A 251 16.88 37.50 0.99
CA VAL A 251 16.98 38.95 0.83
C VAL A 251 17.03 39.33 -0.65
N ASN A 252 16.31 40.38 -1.01
CA ASN A 252 16.45 40.98 -2.34
C ASN A 252 17.61 41.98 -2.30
N ILE A 253 18.59 41.78 -3.18
CA ILE A 253 19.74 42.68 -3.34
C ILE A 253 19.74 43.27 -4.76
N SER A 254 20.43 44.39 -4.94
CA SER A 254 20.60 44.96 -6.28
C SER A 254 21.48 44.05 -7.15
N GLN A 255 21.29 44.11 -8.47
CA GLN A 255 22.12 43.35 -9.42
C GLN A 255 23.61 43.64 -9.22
N LYS A 256 23.96 44.92 -9.02
CA LYS A 256 25.35 45.33 -8.74
C LYS A 256 25.92 44.64 -7.49
N ALA A 257 25.16 44.54 -6.41
CA ALA A 257 25.60 43.85 -5.20
C ALA A 257 25.75 42.35 -5.42
N HIS A 258 24.84 41.74 -6.19
CA HIS A 258 24.93 40.34 -6.58
C HIS A 258 26.20 40.06 -7.41
N ASP A 259 26.53 40.92 -8.36
CA ASP A 259 27.71 40.76 -9.22
C ASP A 259 29.01 40.91 -8.43
N ILE A 260 29.07 41.86 -7.48
CA ILE A 260 30.21 42.00 -6.54
C ILE A 260 30.38 40.72 -5.71
N LEU A 261 29.30 40.20 -5.12
CA LEU A 261 29.34 38.97 -4.34
C LEU A 261 29.89 37.80 -5.17
N ARG A 262 29.41 37.66 -6.40
CA ARG A 262 29.81 36.57 -7.31
C ARG A 262 31.26 36.69 -7.75
N TYR A 263 31.75 37.91 -8.00
CA TYR A 263 33.14 38.16 -8.31
C TYR A 263 34.05 37.71 -7.17
N ILE A 264 33.80 38.18 -5.94
CA ILE A 264 34.60 37.81 -4.75
C ILE A 264 34.54 36.30 -4.51
N ALA A 265 33.35 35.69 -4.59
CA ALA A 265 33.18 34.25 -4.45
C ALA A 265 34.02 33.45 -5.45
N THR A 266 34.14 33.93 -6.68
CA THR A 266 34.92 33.27 -7.73
C THR A 266 36.42 33.43 -7.49
N GLU A 267 36.88 34.64 -7.18
CA GLU A 267 38.30 34.93 -6.89
C GLU A 267 38.81 34.15 -5.66
N GLU A 268 38.00 34.10 -4.59
CA GLU A 268 38.37 33.42 -3.35
C GLU A 268 38.02 31.93 -3.34
N THR A 269 37.38 31.41 -4.40
CA THR A 269 36.90 30.02 -4.50
C THR A 269 35.98 29.59 -3.35
N ILE A 270 35.19 30.53 -2.82
CA ILE A 270 34.22 30.30 -1.73
C ILE A 270 32.79 30.53 -2.20
N SER A 271 31.81 30.06 -1.43
CA SER A 271 30.39 30.33 -1.72
C SER A 271 30.02 31.78 -1.42
N ASN A 272 29.06 32.35 -2.17
CA ASN A 272 28.45 33.65 -1.86
C ASN A 272 28.02 33.79 -0.39
N ASP A 273 27.47 32.72 0.21
CA ASP A 273 27.07 32.71 1.62
C ASP A 273 28.25 32.99 2.56
N ARG A 274 29.44 32.46 2.23
CA ARG A 274 30.67 32.69 3.00
C ARG A 274 31.22 34.09 2.81
N VAL A 275 31.10 34.66 1.62
CA VAL A 275 31.43 36.08 1.41
C VAL A 275 30.56 36.96 2.31
N ILE A 276 29.26 36.67 2.38
CA ILE A 276 28.31 37.41 3.24
C ILE A 276 28.65 37.24 4.72
N GLU A 277 28.88 36.01 5.20
CA GLU A 277 29.25 35.77 6.59
C GLU A 277 30.57 36.45 6.97
N SER A 278 31.59 36.39 6.11
CA SER A 278 32.86 37.07 6.32
C SER A 278 32.68 38.59 6.38
N ALA A 279 31.89 39.17 5.47
CA ALA A 279 31.59 40.60 5.48
C ALA A 279 30.85 41.03 6.75
N LEU A 280 29.89 40.23 7.22
CA LEU A 280 29.17 40.48 8.47
C LEU A 280 30.10 40.40 9.69
N ASP A 281 31.01 39.42 9.73
CA ASP A 281 31.98 39.27 10.82
C ASP A 281 32.97 40.45 10.87
N MET A 282 33.48 40.90 9.72
CA MET A 282 34.32 42.10 9.63
C MET A 282 33.57 43.36 10.10
N LEU A 283 32.32 43.54 9.66
CA LEU A 283 31.48 44.65 10.09
C LEU A 283 31.20 44.60 11.59
N TYR A 284 30.93 43.41 12.14
CA TYR A 284 30.69 43.24 13.56
C TYR A 284 31.93 43.59 14.39
N LYS A 285 33.11 43.06 14.04
CA LYS A 285 34.39 43.37 14.72
C LYS A 285 34.70 44.87 14.70
N SER A 286 34.55 45.51 13.54
CA SER A 286 34.82 46.95 13.39
C SER A 286 33.88 47.84 14.20
N LYS A 287 32.62 47.44 14.42
CA LYS A 287 31.62 48.25 15.16
C LYS A 287 31.50 47.90 16.64
N ALA A 288 31.72 46.65 17.02
CA ALA A 288 31.55 46.19 18.39
C ALA A 288 32.81 46.32 19.26
N GLY A 289 33.92 46.84 18.71
CA GLY A 289 35.16 47.08 19.46
C GLY A 289 35.78 45.82 20.04
N LYS A 290 35.73 44.70 19.29
CA LYS A 290 36.48 43.48 19.57
C LYS A 290 37.39 43.15 18.40
#